data_AF-A0AAD0KKM1-F1
#
_entry.id   AF-A0AAD0KKM1-F1
#
_cell.length_a   1.000
_cell.length_b   1.000
_cell.length_c   1.000
_cell.angle_alpha   90.00
_cell.angle_beta   90.00
_cell.angle_gamma   90.00
#
_symmetry.space_group_name_H-M   'P 1'
#
loop_
_entity.id
_entity.type
_entity.pdbx_description
1 polymer ?
#
loop_
_entity_poly.entity_id
_entity_poly.type
_entity_poly.pdbx_seq_one_letter_code
_entity_poly.pdbx_strand_id
1 'polypeptide(L)' 'MRWEDLKPGQSVRICDNHDSGFGGRCGSIVAIGTFIGISDRIGALIEIYEPLLIISPRRSRLRITATRMG' A
#
# COMPACT_ATOMS: atom_id res chain seq x y z
N MET A 1 7.78 -2.46 0.39
CA MET A 1 7.84 -3.65 -0.49
C MET A 1 7.90 -3.23 -1.95
N ARG A 2 8.35 -4.11 -2.87
CA ARG A 2 8.13 -3.86 -4.30
C ARG A 2 6.67 -4.18 -4.64
N TRP A 3 6.10 -3.53 -5.64
CA TRP A 3 4.66 -3.67 -5.92
C TRP A 3 4.35 -5.00 -6.61
N GLU A 4 5.33 -5.56 -7.32
CA GLU A 4 5.28 -6.86 -7.99
C GLU A 4 5.16 -8.03 -6.99
N ASP A 5 5.56 -7.81 -5.74
CA ASP A 5 5.50 -8.81 -4.68
C ASP A 5 4.17 -8.79 -3.90
N LEU A 6 3.26 -7.86 -4.25
CA LEU A 6 1.96 -7.71 -3.59
C LEU A 6 0.87 -8.47 -4.35
N LYS A 7 -0.12 -8.95 -3.62
CA LYS A 7 -1.34 -9.55 -4.17
C LYS A 7 -2.59 -9.10 -3.42
N PRO A 8 -3.76 -9.03 -4.08
CA PRO A 8 -5.03 -8.84 -3.39
C PRO A 8 -5.22 -9.86 -2.26
N GLY A 9 -5.81 -9.41 -1.15
CA GLY A 9 -6.01 -10.19 0.08
C GLY A 9 -4.77 -10.31 0.97
N GLN A 10 -3.60 -9.81 0.55
CA GLN A 10 -2.40 -9.86 1.38
C GLN A 10 -2.49 -8.89 2.55
N SER A 11 -2.27 -9.40 3.77
CA SER A 11 -2.12 -8.57 4.97
C SER A 11 -0.81 -7.79 4.92
N VAL A 12 -0.92 -6.48 5.16
CA VAL A 12 0.21 -5.55 5.16
C VAL A 12 0.10 -4.56 6.32
N ARG A 13 1.23 -3.96 6.69
CA ARG A 13 1.33 -2.83 7.62
C ARG A 13 1.94 -1.63 6.92
N ILE A 14 1.35 -0.46 7.16
CA ILE A 14 1.88 0.81 6.69
C ILE A 14 3.09 1.19 7.55
N CYS A 15 4.20 1.63 6.94
CA CYS A 15 5.39 2.02 7.71
C CYS A 15 5.07 3.17 8.70
N ASP A 16 5.63 3.14 9.91
CA ASP A 16 5.26 4.07 11.00
C ASP A 16 5.40 5.56 10.63
N ASN A 17 6.41 5.93 9.83
CA ASN A 17 6.63 7.31 9.39
C ASN A 17 6.06 7.59 7.99
N HIS A 18 4.86 7.09 7.69
CA HIS A 18 4.20 7.31 6.39
C HIS A 18 3.51 8.68 6.34
N ASP A 19 3.69 9.40 5.24
CA ASP A 19 3.22 10.79 5.09
C ASP A 19 1.69 10.91 5.04
N SER A 20 0.97 9.79 4.93
CA SER A 20 -0.50 9.77 4.97
C SER A 20 -1.10 9.90 6.38
N GLY A 21 -0.28 9.83 7.44
CA GLY A 21 -0.77 9.83 8.83
C GLY A 21 -1.32 8.48 9.32
N PHE A 22 -1.37 7.47 8.46
CA PHE A 22 -1.84 6.11 8.79
C PHE A 22 -0.69 5.14 9.16
N GLY A 23 0.46 5.69 9.53
CA GLY A 23 1.64 4.91 9.90
C GLY A 23 1.33 3.89 11.00
N GLY A 24 1.89 2.69 10.84
CA GLY A 24 1.77 1.60 11.79
C GLY A 24 0.47 0.80 11.70
N ARG A 25 -0.56 1.28 10.98
CA ARG A 25 -1.82 0.55 10.80
C ARG A 25 -1.65 -0.67 9.90
N CYS A 26 -2.41 -1.72 10.22
CA CYS A 26 -2.51 -2.94 9.43
C CYS A 26 -3.78 -2.92 8.58
N GLY A 27 -3.71 -3.54 7.41
CA GLY A 27 -4.84 -3.67 6.50
C GLY A 27 -4.61 -4.79 5.49
N SER A 28 -5.50 -4.88 4.51
CA SER A 28 -5.39 -5.85 3.42
C SER A 28 -5.32 -5.16 2.07
N ILE A 29 -4.52 -5.71 1.15
CA ILE A 29 -4.45 -5.20 -0.21
C ILE A 29 -5.76 -5.52 -0.94
N VAL A 30 -6.41 -4.49 -1.48
CA VAL A 30 -7.61 -4.63 -2.32
C VAL A 30 -7.20 -4.74 -3.79
N ALA A 31 -6.32 -3.86 -4.25
CA ALA A 31 -5.88 -3.80 -5.63
C ALA A 31 -4.45 -3.25 -5.73
N ILE A 32 -3.71 -3.65 -6.77
CA ILE A 32 -2.39 -3.11 -7.13
C ILE A 32 -2.39 -2.78 -8.61
N GLY A 33 -1.80 -1.65 -8.98
CA GLY A 33 -1.68 -1.27 -10.38
C GLY A 33 -1.38 0.20 -10.57
N THR A 34 -1.56 0.66 -11.81
CA THR A 34 -1.50 2.09 -12.14
C THR A 34 -2.84 2.73 -11.80
N PHE A 35 -2.79 3.77 -10.98
CA PHE A 35 -3.96 4.60 -10.66
C PHE A 35 -3.86 5.91 -11.41
N ILE A 36 -4.92 6.26 -12.15
CA ILE A 36 -4.98 7.45 -12.99
C ILE A 36 -5.52 8.62 -12.13
N GLY A 37 -4.81 9.75 -12.15
CA GLY A 37 -5.11 10.96 -11.38
C GLY A 37 -4.25 12.13 -11.88
N ILE A 38 -3.70 12.96 -10.98
CA ILE A 38 -2.78 14.07 -11.35
C ILE A 38 -1.50 13.55 -12.05
N SER A 39 -1.13 12.29 -11.81
CA SER A 39 -0.04 11.62 -12.52
C SER A 39 -0.23 10.11 -12.48
N ASP A 40 0.10 9.41 -13.58
CA ASP A 40 0.06 7.95 -13.64
C ASP A 40 1.13 7.35 -12.74
N ARG A 41 0.69 6.80 -11.60
CA ARG A 41 1.59 6.19 -10.63
C ARG A 41 1.11 4.80 -10.22
N ILE A 42 2.09 3.93 -10.01
CA ILE A 42 1.87 2.60 -9.45
C ILE A 42 1.58 2.75 -7.96
N GLY A 43 0.53 2.09 -7.50
CA GLY A 43 0.07 2.12 -6.13
C GLY A 43 -0.53 0.80 -5.68
N ALA A 44 -0.87 0.75 -4.40
CA ALA A 44 -1.71 -0.28 -3.82
C ALA A 44 -2.85 0.39 -3.05
N LEU A 45 -4.07 -0.09 -3.30
CA LEU A 45 -5.24 0.24 -2.50
C LEU A 45 -5.29 -0.71 -1.31
N ILE A 46 -5.37 -0.16 -0.11
CA ILE A 46 -5.34 -0.90 1.15
C ILE A 46 -6.62 -0.60 1.92
N GLU A 47 -7.34 -1.63 2.33
CA GLU A 47 -8.46 -1.48 3.25
C GLU A 47 -7.93 -1.41 4.69
N ILE A 48 -8.05 -0.25 5.33
CA ILE A 48 -7.65 0.03 6.72
C ILE A 48 -8.79 0.68 7.51
N TYR A 49 -9.90 -0.04 7.72
CA TYR A 49 -11.21 0.51 8.17
C TYR A 49 -11.85 1.50 7.18
N GLU A 50 -11.05 2.07 6.28
CA GLU A 50 -11.42 2.83 5.10
C GLU A 50 -10.41 2.53 3.96
N PRO A 51 -10.77 2.78 2.69
CA PRO A 51 -9.87 2.57 1.56
C PRO A 51 -8.79 3.66 1.51
N LEU A 52 -7.52 3.25 1.57
CA LEU A 52 -6.35 4.12 1.46
C LEU A 52 -5.48 3.74 0.26
N LEU A 53 -5.25 4.69 -0.63
CA LEU A 53 -4.32 4.54 -1.76
C LEU A 53 -2.89 4.91 -1.33
N ILE A 54 -1.98 3.94 -1.34
CA ILE A 54 -0.55 4.15 -1.15
C ILE A 54 0.13 4.18 -2.52
N ILE A 55 0.79 5.30 -2.83
CA ILE A 55 1.43 5.52 -4.13
C ILE A 55 2.95 5.37 -4.00
N SER A 56 3.60 4.76 -4.99
CA SER A 56 5.06 4.74 -5.06
C SER A 56 5.60 6.04 -5.69
N PRO A 57 6.40 6.83 -4.97
CA PRO A 57 7.03 8.02 -5.54
C PRO A 57 8.14 7.68 -6.56
N ARG A 58 8.66 6.44 -6.57
CA ARG A 58 9.81 6.03 -7.40
C ARG A 58 9.55 4.80 -8.28
N ARG A 59 8.28 4.51 -8.63
CA ARG A 59 7.80 3.33 -9.39
C ARG A 59 8.23 1.94 -8.88
N SER A 60 9.07 1.84 -7.86
CA SER A 60 9.77 0.61 -7.47
C SER A 60 9.42 0.13 -6.06
N ARG A 61 8.96 1.01 -5.17
CA ARG A 61 8.69 0.65 -3.77
C ARG A 61 7.49 1.37 -3.18
N LEU A 62 6.65 0.61 -2.50
CA LEU A 62 5.57 1.07 -1.64
C LEU A 62 6.01 1.02 -0.18
N ARG A 63 5.65 2.04 0.60
CA ARG A 63 6.02 2.17 2.02
C ARG A 63 5.07 1.37 2.93
N ILE A 64 5.05 0.07 2.68
CA ILE A 64 4.32 -0.96 3.42
C ILE A 64 5.20 -2.20 3.60
N THR A 65 4.89 -3.02 4.60
CA THR A 65 5.53 -4.30 4.92
C THR A 65 4.50 -5.40 5.03
N ALA A 66 4.89 -6.65 4.75
CA ALA A 66 4.02 -7.79 4.95
C ALA A 66 3.82 -8.02 6.46
N THR A 67 2.59 -8.32 6.86
CA THR A 67 2.30 -8.79 8.22
C THR A 67 2.13 -10.30 8.19
N ARG A 68 2.81 -10.99 9.12
CA ARG A 68 2.43 -12.37 9.44
C ARG A 68 1.17 -12.28 10.30
N MET A 69 0.07 -12.85 9.80
CA MET A 69 -1.03 -13.20 10.70
C MET A 69 -0.55 -14.42 11.49
N GLY A 70 -0.50 -14.26 12.82
CA GLY A 70 -0.21 -15.35 13.76
C GLY A 70 -1.36 -16.33 13.85
#